data_AF-A0A9P9SVH0-F1
#
_entry.id   AF-A0A9P9SVH0-F1
#
_cell.length_a   1.000
_cell.length_b   1.000
_cell.length_c   1.000
_cell.angle_alpha   90.00
_cell.angle_beta   90.00
_cell.angle_gamma   90.00
#
_symmetry.space_group_name_H-M   'P 1'
#
loop_
_entity.id
_entity.type
_entity.pdbx_description
1 polymer ?
#
loop_
_entity_poly.entity_id
_entity_poly.type
_entity_poly.pdbx_seq_one_letter_code
_entity_poly.pdbx_strand_id
1 'polypeptide(L)' 'MRNIFVYNGRLAIITEYYKAWSRTNYAFYIICILPWLVSYMLFQYLVYI' A
#
# COMPACT_ATOMS: atom_id res chain seq x y z
N MET A 1 -10.47 6.37 0.38
CA MET A 1 -9.17 6.77 -0.19
C MET A 1 -8.46 5.50 -0.65
N ARG A 2 -8.05 5.41 -1.92
CA ARG A 2 -7.40 4.21 -2.47
C ARG A 2 -5.89 4.36 -2.25
N ASN A 3 -5.35 3.76 -1.18
CA ASN A 3 -3.93 3.89 -0.83
C ASN A 3 -3.01 2.95 -1.65
N ILE A 4 -3.34 2.75 -2.93
CA ILE A 4 -2.59 1.89 -3.85
C ILE A 4 -1.85 2.79 -4.84
N PHE A 5 -0.54 2.66 -4.86
CA PHE A 5 0.37 3.46 -5.68
C PHE A 5 1.22 2.56 -6.57
N VAL A 6 1.71 3.09 -7.69
CA VAL A 6 2.68 2.40 -8.55
C VAL A 6 4.05 3.02 -8.36
N TYR A 7 5.04 2.21 -8.03
CA TYR A 7 6.44 2.62 -7.91
C TYR A 7 7.35 1.60 -8.58
N ASN A 8 8.15 2.05 -9.55
CA ASN A 8 9.08 1.20 -10.31
C ASN A 8 8.41 -0.07 -10.92
N GLY A 9 7.21 0.10 -11.49
CA GLY A 9 6.43 -1.00 -12.08
C GLY A 9 5.81 -1.97 -11.06
N ARG A 10 5.94 -1.72 -9.76
CA ARG A 10 5.35 -2.52 -8.69
C ARG A 10 4.25 -1.74 -7.99
N LEU A 11 3.26 -2.46 -7.48
CA LEU A 11 2.23 -1.86 -6.63
C LEU A 11 2.77 -1.72 -5.21
N ALA A 12 2.50 -0.57 -4.61
CA ALA A 12 2.79 -0.26 -3.23
C ALA A 12 1.48 0.10 -2.53
N ILE A 13 1.23 -0.52 -1.39
CA ILE A 13 0.08 -0.22 -0.54
C ILE A 13 0.59 0.54 0.68
N ILE A 14 0.01 1.71 0.93
CA ILE A 14 0.33 2.52 2.10
C ILE A 14 -0.79 2.35 3.12
N THR A 15 -0.49 1.73 4.25
CA THR A 15 -1.47 1.58 5.34
C THR A 15 -1.12 2.57 6.44
N GLU A 16 -2.05 3.48 6.70
CA GLU A 16 -1.96 4.39 7.84
C GLU A 16 -2.46 3.66 9.09
N TYR A 17 -1.64 3.67 10.13
CA TYR A 17 -1.99 3.13 11.44
C TYR A 17 -2.20 4.27 12.42
N TYR A 18 -3.44 4.41 12.86
CA TYR A 18 -3.87 5.38 13.87
C TYR A 18 -3.63 4.93 15.31
N LYS A 19 -3.10 3.73 15.52
CA LYS A 19 -2.77 3.24 16.87
C LYS A 19 -1.54 4.00 17.35
N ALA A 20 -1.73 5.00 18.21
CA ALA A 20 -0.66 5.76 18.83
C ALA A 20 0.41 4.80 19.37
N TRP A 21 1.64 4.96 18.88
CA TRP A 21 2.77 4.29 19.52
C TRP A 21 2.88 4.90 20.92
N SER A 22 3.18 4.10 21.95
CA SER A 22 3.13 4.50 23.37
C SER A 22 3.92 5.78 23.74
N ARG A 23 4.70 6.36 22.82
CA ARG A 23 5.50 7.58 22.98
C ARG A 23 5.07 8.77 22.12
N THR A 24 4.25 8.58 21.07
CA THR A 24 3.91 9.65 20.12
C THR A 24 2.48 9.51 19.58
N ASN A 25 1.69 10.58 19.69
CA ASN A 25 0.33 10.69 19.14
C ASN A 25 0.30 10.89 17.61
N TYR A 26 1.37 10.53 16.91
CA TYR A 26 1.45 10.68 15.45
C TYR A 26 1.04 9.37 14.77
N ALA A 27 0.22 9.48 13.72
CA ALA A 27 -0.06 8.37 12.82
C ALA A 27 1.24 7.94 12.13
N PHE A 28 1.44 6.64 11.95
CA PHE A 28 2.58 6.10 11.23
C PHE A 28 2.11 5.35 9.97
N TYR A 29 2.95 5.39 8.94
CA TYR A 29 2.65 4.78 7.64
C TYR A 29 3.53 3.56 7.44
N ILE A 30 2.91 2.43 7.11
CA ILE A 30 3.63 1.23 6.64
C ILE A 30 3.49 1.17 5.12
N ILE A 31 4.62 1.04 4.44
CA ILE A 31 4.67 0.87 2.99
C ILE A 31 4.92 -0.62 2.71
N CYS A 32 3.96 -1.27 2.06
CA CYS A 32 4.11 -2.65 1.58
C CYS A 32 4.30 -2.64 0.06
N ILE A 33 5.52 -2.97 -0.40
CA ILE A 33 5.82 -3.12 -1.82
C ILE A 33 5.52 -4.56 -2.22
N LEU A 34 4.57 -4.74 -3.14
CA LEU A 34 4.18 -6.06 -3.61
C LEU A 34 5.25 -6.64 -4.55
N PRO A 35 5.46 -7.97 -4.52
CA PRO A 35 6.24 -8.65 -5.53
C PRO A 35 5.67 -8.39 -6.93
N TRP A 36 6.52 -8.51 -7.95
CA TRP A 36 6.15 -8.23 -9.33
C TRP A 36 4.91 -9.00 -9.80
N LEU A 37 4.88 -10.31 -9.57
CA LEU A 37 3.77 -11.18 -9.98
C LEU A 37 2.44 -10.76 -9.35
N VAL A 38 2.46 -10.47 -8.05
CA VAL A 38 1.26 -10.06 -7.30
C VAL A 38 0.80 -8.68 -7.78
N SER A 39 1.75 -7.76 -8.02
CA SER A 39 1.45 -6.44 -8.57
C SER A 39 0.73 -6.53 -9.91
N TYR A 40 1.20 -7.41 -10.80
CA TYR A 40 0.60 -7.62 -12.12
C TYR A 40 -0.81 -8.19 -12.03
N MET A 41 -1.04 -9.23 -11.22
CA MET A 41 -2.36 -9.83 -11.03
C MET A 41 -3.37 -8.84 -10.46
N LEU A 42 -2.95 -8.07 -9.44
CA LEU A 42 -3.82 -7.10 -8.77
C LEU A 42 -4.11 -5.90 -9.67
N PHE A 43 -3.15 -5.49 -10.51
CA PHE A 43 -3.37 -4.48 -11.54
C PHE A 43 -4.39 -4.95 -12.57
N GLN A 44 -4.26 -6.17 -13.10
CA GLN A 44 -5.26 -6.73 -14.02
C GLN A 44 -6.64 -6.77 -13.39
N TYR A 45 -6.75 -7.26 -12.15
CA TYR A 45 -8.02 -7.27 -11.43
C TYR A 45 -8.65 -5.88 -11.29
N LEU A 46 -7.85 -4.87 -10.94
CA LEU A 46 -8.32 -3.48 -10.79
C LEU A 46 -8.69 -2.78 -12.10
N VAL A 47 -8.16 -3.23 -13.24
CA VAL A 47 -8.43 -2.63 -14.56
C VAL A 47 -9.67 -3.23 -15.20
N TYR A 48 -9.90 -4.54 -14.99
CA TYR A 48 -11.00 -5.26 -15.63
C TYR A 48 -12.32 -5.23 -14.85
N ILE A 49 -12.33 -4.72 -13.63
CA ILE A 49 -13.52 -4.53 -12.78
C ILE A 49 -13.74 -3.03 -12.57
#